data_AF-A0A7S0BIR1-F1
#
_entry.id   AF-A0A7S0BIR1-F1
#
_cell.length_a   1.000
_cell.length_b   1.000
_cell.length_c   1.000
_cell.angle_alpha   90.00
_cell.angle_beta   90.00
_cell.angle_gamma   90.00
#
_symmetry.space_group_name_H-M   'P 1'
#
loop_
_entity.id
_entity.type
_entity.pdbx_description
1 polymer ?
#
loop_
_entity_poly.entity_id
_entity_poly.type
_entity_poly.pdbx_seq_one_letter_code
_entity_poly.pdbx_strand_id
1 'polypeptide(L)'
;MASYSGAVEDLRGSLPSLKRKSQGLPDDPDIGKELGPEFLRSEQLGAKKCSLERRERLREALGVVKGCVDSSGFNDYSATAYMVATMLSLEELLKRVKSSDARADKAVDMVSDMGHILSLTVQEARTAVIRMKWKDILALATRSLRLASKDELFCRGFCSITASIISVVDSMSWKSPQLIGAYRQLLLFGIDQRSRVQHRAKTALTAIYNGPRAENISIRFSKSNAAFLITALGDSQ
;
A
#
# COMPACT_ATOMS: atom_id res chain seq x y z
N MET A 1 43.34 19.68 7.74
CA MET A 1 42.22 20.22 6.94
C MET A 1 42.56 20.00 5.47
N ALA A 2 41.90 19.05 4.82
CA ALA A 2 42.11 18.76 3.40
C ALA A 2 40.79 18.98 2.65
N SER A 3 40.85 19.83 1.62
CA SER A 3 39.75 20.26 0.76
C SER A 3 39.43 19.17 -0.28
N TYR A 4 38.17 18.75 -0.37
CA TYR A 4 37.65 17.90 -1.44
C TYR A 4 36.91 18.80 -2.44
N SER A 5 37.60 19.30 -3.47
CA SER A 5 36.99 20.08 -4.56
C SER A 5 37.44 19.64 -5.96
N GLY A 6 37.60 18.33 -6.21
CA GLY A 6 38.21 17.84 -7.45
C GLY A 6 37.52 16.65 -8.15
N ALA A 7 36.25 16.35 -7.88
CA ALA A 7 35.62 15.14 -8.43
C ALA A 7 34.19 15.33 -8.96
N VAL A 8 33.85 16.49 -9.53
CA VAL A 8 32.50 16.75 -10.07
C VAL A 8 32.51 17.35 -11.49
N GLU A 9 33.62 17.25 -12.25
CA GLU A 9 33.67 17.83 -13.61
C GLU A 9 33.67 16.84 -14.78
N ASP A 10 33.78 15.52 -14.57
CA ASP A 10 34.01 14.57 -15.69
C ASP A 10 32.82 13.68 -16.12
N LEU A 11 31.58 13.98 -15.74
CA LEU A 11 30.40 13.19 -16.19
C LEU A 11 29.41 13.98 -17.07
N ARG A 12 29.87 15.02 -17.76
CA ARG A 12 29.03 15.88 -18.62
C ARG A 12 29.14 15.65 -20.13
N GLY A 13 29.78 14.59 -20.59
CA GLY A 13 29.92 14.34 -22.02
C GLY A 13 29.82 12.86 -22.38
N SER A 14 28.59 12.36 -22.59
CA SER A 14 28.24 11.29 -23.56
C SER A 14 26.82 10.77 -23.33
N LEU A 15 25.81 11.51 -23.82
CA LEU A 15 24.47 10.94 -24.08
C LEU A 15 24.05 11.33 -25.50
N PRO A 16 23.69 10.38 -26.38
CA PRO A 16 23.23 10.68 -27.73
C PRO A 16 21.83 11.34 -27.71
N SER A 17 21.66 12.30 -28.61
CA SER A 17 20.47 13.14 -28.75
C SER A 17 19.30 12.40 -29.40
N LEU A 18 18.28 12.07 -28.60
CA LEU A 18 16.98 11.64 -29.12
C LEU A 18 16.11 12.87 -29.40
N LYS A 19 16.12 13.30 -30.67
CA LYS A 19 15.09 14.19 -31.23
C LYS A 19 13.73 13.50 -31.16
N ARG A 20 12.72 14.14 -30.56
CA ARG A 20 11.31 13.89 -30.88
C ARG A 20 10.65 15.18 -31.37
N LYS A 21 10.18 15.14 -32.61
CA LYS A 21 9.21 16.07 -33.20
C LYS A 21 7.97 15.28 -33.58
N SER A 22 6.82 15.68 -33.03
CA SER A 22 5.46 15.69 -33.61
C SER A 22 4.55 16.11 -32.44
N GLN A 23 4.15 17.38 -32.36
CA GLN A 23 2.97 18.04 -32.98
C GLN A 23 1.64 17.63 -32.30
N GLY A 24 0.82 18.67 -32.00
CA GLY A 24 -0.38 18.74 -31.11
C GLY A 24 -1.48 17.69 -31.35
N LEU A 25 -2.48 17.51 -30.47
CA LEU A 25 -3.49 18.41 -29.86
C LEU A 25 -4.18 17.62 -28.69
N PRO A 26 -5.31 18.04 -28.09
CA PRO A 26 -5.64 19.22 -27.29
C PRO A 26 -6.03 18.85 -25.82
N ASP A 27 -6.35 19.85 -25.01
CA ASP A 27 -7.05 19.68 -23.72
C ASP A 27 -8.38 18.93 -23.90
N ASP A 28 -8.60 17.85 -23.15
CA ASP A 28 -9.89 17.12 -23.11
C ASP A 28 -10.38 17.01 -21.64
N PRO A 29 -11.51 17.64 -21.27
CA PRO A 29 -12.01 17.72 -19.90
C PRO A 29 -12.89 16.50 -19.52
N ASP A 30 -12.44 15.29 -19.85
CA ASP A 30 -13.20 14.04 -19.63
C ASP A 30 -12.38 12.96 -18.90
N ILE A 31 -11.55 13.35 -17.92
CA ILE A 31 -10.92 12.45 -16.92
C ILE A 31 -11.97 12.01 -15.88
N GLY A 32 -13.13 11.57 -16.37
CA GLY A 32 -14.32 11.21 -15.59
C GLY A 32 -15.00 9.92 -16.06
N LYS A 33 -14.46 9.24 -17.08
CA LYS A 33 -14.96 7.95 -17.56
C LYS A 33 -13.78 7.00 -17.73
N GLU A 34 -13.99 5.75 -17.33
CA GLU A 34 -13.02 4.64 -17.35
C GLU A 34 -12.09 4.50 -16.15
N LEU A 35 -12.68 4.33 -14.96
CA LEU A 35 -12.22 3.26 -14.08
C LEU A 35 -13.21 2.08 -14.18
N GLY A 36 -13.33 1.57 -15.41
CA GLY A 36 -13.94 0.30 -15.75
C GLY A 36 -12.92 -0.86 -15.64
N PRO A 37 -13.16 -2.03 -16.24
CA PRO A 37 -12.54 -3.36 -15.98
C PRO A 37 -10.99 -3.50 -16.02
N GLU A 38 -10.26 -2.41 -16.17
CA GLU A 38 -8.81 -2.26 -16.04
C GLU A 38 -8.29 -2.59 -14.62
N PHE A 39 -9.07 -2.31 -13.55
CA PHE A 39 -8.73 -2.69 -12.17
C PHE A 39 -8.53 -4.21 -12.02
N LEU A 40 -9.34 -5.01 -12.73
CA LEU A 40 -9.27 -6.47 -12.79
C LEU A 40 -8.17 -6.99 -13.73
N ARG A 41 -7.60 -6.16 -14.62
CA ARG A 41 -6.45 -6.54 -15.47
C ARG A 41 -5.13 -6.52 -14.70
N SER A 42 -5.00 -5.71 -13.65
CA SER A 42 -3.82 -5.76 -12.78
C SER A 42 -3.66 -7.13 -12.08
N GLU A 43 -4.77 -7.86 -11.85
CA GLU A 43 -4.74 -9.25 -11.41
C GLU A 43 -4.16 -10.20 -12.47
N GLN A 44 -4.41 -9.99 -13.76
CA GLN A 44 -3.93 -10.90 -14.81
C GLN A 44 -2.40 -10.88 -14.98
N LEU A 45 -1.74 -9.76 -14.70
CA LEU A 45 -0.29 -9.63 -14.82
C LEU A 45 0.48 -10.07 -13.56
N GLY A 46 -0.17 -10.13 -12.39
CA GLY A 46 0.40 -10.68 -11.15
C GLY A 46 0.14 -12.19 -10.94
N ALA A 47 -0.84 -12.77 -11.65
CA ALA A 47 -1.42 -14.08 -11.34
C ALA A 47 -0.80 -15.30 -12.07
N LYS A 48 0.50 -15.30 -12.39
CA LYS A 48 1.13 -16.53 -12.94
C LYS A 48 1.34 -17.67 -11.92
N LYS A 49 1.03 -17.48 -10.63
CA LYS A 49 1.09 -18.52 -9.57
C LYS A 49 0.03 -18.36 -8.45
N CYS A 50 -1.17 -17.89 -8.75
CA CYS A 50 -2.27 -17.89 -7.76
C CYS A 50 -3.08 -19.17 -7.93
N SER A 51 -3.29 -19.96 -6.87
CA SER A 51 -4.11 -21.18 -6.95
C SER A 51 -5.54 -20.83 -7.37
N LEU A 52 -6.20 -21.74 -8.09
CA LEU A 52 -7.59 -21.56 -8.54
C LEU A 52 -8.53 -21.26 -7.37
N GLU A 53 -8.36 -21.99 -6.27
CA GLU A 53 -9.10 -21.79 -5.01
C GLU A 53 -8.96 -20.35 -4.50
N ARG A 54 -7.76 -19.78 -4.51
CA ARG A 54 -7.54 -18.41 -4.04
C ARG A 54 -8.19 -17.37 -4.93
N ARG A 55 -8.18 -17.57 -6.25
CA ARG A 55 -8.88 -16.68 -7.20
C ARG A 55 -10.39 -16.69 -6.96
N GLU A 56 -10.94 -17.86 -6.63
CA GLU A 56 -12.36 -18.00 -6.32
C GLU A 56 -12.72 -17.31 -5.00
N ARG A 57 -11.89 -17.42 -3.96
CA ARG A 57 -12.07 -16.69 -2.70
C ARG A 57 -11.97 -15.17 -2.86
N LEU A 58 -11.01 -14.69 -3.65
CA LEU A 58 -10.90 -13.27 -3.99
C LEU A 58 -12.15 -12.77 -4.74
N ARG A 59 -12.70 -13.59 -5.66
CA ARG A 59 -13.97 -13.27 -6.34
C ARG A 59 -15.14 -13.20 -5.35
N GLU A 60 -15.21 -14.14 -4.40
CA GLU A 60 -16.22 -14.12 -3.33
C GLU A 60 -16.11 -12.83 -2.49
N ALA A 61 -14.91 -12.48 -2.05
CA ALA A 61 -14.64 -11.26 -1.30
C ALA A 61 -15.00 -9.99 -2.09
N LEU A 62 -14.65 -9.92 -3.38
CA LEU A 62 -15.04 -8.83 -4.27
C LEU A 62 -16.56 -8.75 -4.45
N GLY A 63 -17.25 -9.90 -4.50
CA GLY A 63 -18.70 -9.98 -4.53
C GLY A 63 -19.35 -9.34 -3.30
N VAL A 64 -18.80 -9.60 -2.11
CA VAL A 64 -19.25 -8.96 -0.85
C VAL A 64 -19.07 -7.45 -0.92
N VAL A 65 -17.89 -6.97 -1.33
CA VAL A 65 -17.61 -5.54 -1.45
C VAL A 65 -18.56 -4.88 -2.45
N LYS A 66 -18.77 -5.50 -3.62
CA LYS A 66 -19.68 -4.98 -4.64
C LYS A 66 -21.12 -4.91 -4.12
N GLY A 67 -21.61 -5.94 -3.44
CA GLY A 67 -22.93 -5.92 -2.81
C GLY A 67 -23.08 -4.80 -1.78
N CYS A 68 -22.02 -4.48 -1.03
CA CYS A 68 -22.01 -3.33 -0.14
C CYS A 68 -22.03 -1.98 -0.89
N VAL A 69 -21.34 -1.85 -2.03
CA VAL A 69 -21.41 -0.65 -2.87
C VAL A 69 -22.82 -0.47 -3.45
N ASP A 70 -23.40 -1.54 -4.00
CA ASP A 70 -24.73 -1.51 -4.63
C ASP A 70 -25.84 -1.18 -3.60
N SER A 71 -25.72 -1.68 -2.36
CA SER A 71 -26.69 -1.42 -1.28
C SER A 71 -26.53 -0.07 -0.57
N SER A 72 -25.39 0.60 -0.72
CA SER A 72 -25.13 1.91 -0.08
C SER A 72 -25.52 3.10 -0.94
N GLY A 73 -26.05 2.87 -2.15
CA GLY A 73 -26.53 3.94 -3.03
C GLY A 73 -25.41 4.82 -3.59
N PHE A 74 -24.17 4.33 -3.62
CA PHE A 74 -23.09 5.04 -4.32
C PHE A 74 -23.38 4.99 -5.83
N ASN A 75 -23.80 6.12 -6.40
CA ASN A 75 -24.02 6.26 -7.85
C ASN A 75 -22.73 6.20 -8.68
N ASP A 76 -21.57 6.06 -8.04
CA ASP A 76 -20.27 6.09 -8.68
C ASP A 76 -19.39 4.94 -8.17
N TYR A 77 -19.06 4.00 -9.06
CA TYR A 77 -18.19 2.83 -8.81
C TYR A 77 -16.71 3.23 -8.67
N SER A 78 -16.46 4.31 -7.93
CA SER A 78 -15.13 4.85 -7.70
C SER A 78 -14.32 3.96 -6.74
N ALA A 79 -13.00 3.96 -6.88
CA ALA A 79 -12.09 3.29 -5.92
C ALA A 79 -12.34 3.72 -4.46
N THR A 80 -12.83 4.94 -4.26
CA THR A 80 -13.19 5.45 -2.93
C THR A 80 -14.41 4.74 -2.35
N ALA A 81 -15.45 4.51 -3.16
CA ALA A 81 -16.63 3.76 -2.72
C ALA A 81 -16.26 2.31 -2.38
N TYR A 82 -15.46 1.66 -3.23
CA TYR A 82 -14.95 0.31 -2.97
C TYR A 82 -14.06 0.24 -1.73
N MET A 83 -13.20 1.25 -1.48
CA MET A 83 -12.40 1.32 -0.26
C MET A 83 -13.29 1.36 0.98
N VAL A 84 -14.29 2.24 1.02
CA VAL A 84 -15.21 2.38 2.16
C VAL A 84 -16.02 1.10 2.36
N ALA A 85 -16.57 0.53 1.29
CA ALA A 85 -17.32 -0.73 1.35
C ALA A 85 -16.45 -1.90 1.86
N THR A 86 -15.18 -1.96 1.42
CA THR A 86 -14.21 -2.96 1.91
C THR A 86 -13.93 -2.76 3.41
N MET A 87 -13.76 -1.51 3.86
CA MET A 87 -13.55 -1.20 5.28
C MET A 87 -14.72 -1.67 6.15
N LEU A 88 -15.96 -1.37 5.74
CA LEU A 88 -17.17 -1.76 6.48
C LEU A 88 -17.33 -3.27 6.55
N SER A 89 -17.14 -3.95 5.41
CA SER A 89 -17.26 -5.40 5.30
C SER A 89 -16.18 -6.12 6.12
N LEU A 90 -14.95 -5.60 6.09
CA LEU A 90 -13.83 -6.14 6.85
C LEU A 90 -14.03 -5.94 8.35
N GLU A 91 -14.57 -4.80 8.77
CA GLU A 91 -14.91 -4.57 10.17
C GLU A 91 -15.95 -5.57 10.68
N GLU A 92 -17.00 -5.81 9.91
CA GLU A 92 -18.03 -6.77 10.26
C GLU A 92 -17.47 -8.19 10.33
N LEU A 93 -16.61 -8.57 9.39
CA LEU A 93 -15.92 -9.86 9.40
C LEU A 93 -15.03 -10.03 10.64
N LEU A 94 -14.25 -9.00 11.00
CA LEU A 94 -13.38 -9.01 12.19
C LEU A 94 -14.18 -9.15 13.50
N LYS A 95 -15.42 -8.63 13.56
CA LYS A 95 -16.31 -8.84 14.72
C LYS A 95 -16.75 -10.30 14.82
N ARG A 96 -17.08 -10.93 13.68
CA ARG A 96 -17.52 -12.34 13.63
C ARG A 96 -16.40 -13.31 13.97
N VAL A 97 -15.17 -13.07 13.52
CA VAL A 97 -14.01 -13.94 13.81
C VAL A 97 -13.74 -14.08 15.31
N LYS A 98 -14.02 -13.04 16.11
CA LYS A 98 -13.84 -13.09 17.57
C LYS A 98 -14.80 -14.04 18.30
N SER A 99 -15.80 -14.61 17.61
CA SER A 99 -16.90 -15.35 18.22
C SER A 99 -16.97 -16.85 17.88
N SER A 100 -16.02 -17.43 17.12
CA SER A 100 -16.12 -18.83 16.68
C SER A 100 -14.76 -19.51 16.40
N ASP A 101 -14.53 -20.70 16.99
CA ASP A 101 -13.23 -21.40 16.93
C ASP A 101 -13.05 -22.37 15.73
N ALA A 102 -14.11 -22.99 15.19
CA ALA A 102 -13.98 -23.97 14.08
C ALA A 102 -14.16 -23.36 12.67
N ARG A 103 -14.76 -22.17 12.56
CA ARG A 103 -14.85 -21.39 11.31
C ARG A 103 -13.70 -20.38 11.16
N ALA A 104 -12.74 -20.40 12.08
CA ALA A 104 -11.68 -19.42 12.18
C ALA A 104 -10.79 -19.41 10.93
N ASP A 105 -10.40 -20.57 10.38
CA ASP A 105 -9.47 -20.63 9.26
C ASP A 105 -10.04 -20.02 7.97
N LYS A 106 -11.28 -20.39 7.58
CA LYS A 106 -11.95 -19.78 6.41
C LYS A 106 -12.18 -18.28 6.61
N ALA A 107 -12.47 -17.85 7.85
CA ALA A 107 -12.70 -16.45 8.15
C ALA A 107 -11.39 -15.63 8.16
N VAL A 108 -10.27 -16.23 8.59
CA VAL A 108 -8.92 -15.64 8.50
C VAL A 108 -8.49 -15.48 7.04
N ASP A 109 -8.74 -16.49 6.20
CA ASP A 109 -8.51 -16.40 4.75
C ASP A 109 -9.31 -15.25 4.14
N MET A 110 -10.60 -15.12 4.49
CA MET A 110 -11.43 -14.02 4.03
C MET A 110 -10.94 -12.66 4.53
N VAL A 111 -10.49 -12.55 5.80
CA VAL A 111 -9.87 -11.32 6.33
C VAL A 111 -8.63 -10.94 5.53
N SER A 112 -7.82 -11.93 5.14
CA SER A 112 -6.64 -11.73 4.32
C SER A 112 -7.00 -11.20 2.93
N ASP A 113 -7.95 -11.86 2.24
CA ASP A 113 -8.39 -11.49 0.90
C ASP A 113 -9.05 -10.10 0.89
N MET A 114 -9.91 -9.80 1.86
CA MET A 114 -10.50 -8.46 2.02
C MET A 114 -9.46 -7.40 2.36
N GLY A 115 -8.48 -7.74 3.19
CA GLY A 115 -7.36 -6.87 3.50
C GLY A 115 -6.47 -6.59 2.29
N HIS A 116 -6.33 -7.55 1.37
CA HIS A 116 -5.66 -7.34 0.10
C HIS A 116 -6.47 -6.39 -0.81
N ILE A 117 -7.77 -6.58 -0.94
CA ILE A 117 -8.66 -5.67 -1.70
C ILE A 117 -8.59 -4.25 -1.12
N LEU A 118 -8.54 -4.12 0.22
CA LEU A 118 -8.35 -2.82 0.88
C LEU A 118 -7.03 -2.17 0.43
N SER A 119 -5.96 -2.94 0.29
CA SER A 119 -4.67 -2.40 -0.17
C SER A 119 -4.68 -1.88 -1.61
N LEU A 120 -5.46 -2.51 -2.49
CA LEU A 120 -5.62 -2.06 -3.87
C LEU A 120 -6.48 -0.80 -3.93
N THR A 121 -7.63 -0.82 -3.24
CA THR A 121 -8.57 0.31 -3.23
C THR A 121 -8.00 1.55 -2.54
N VAL A 122 -7.15 1.41 -1.50
CA VAL A 122 -6.44 2.53 -0.86
C VAL A 122 -5.41 3.18 -1.80
N GLN A 123 -4.77 2.43 -2.70
CA GLN A 123 -3.82 3.01 -3.66
C GLN A 123 -4.52 3.89 -4.71
N GLU A 124 -5.74 3.54 -5.07
CA GLU A 124 -6.54 4.24 -6.08
C GLU A 124 -7.54 5.25 -5.49
N ALA A 125 -7.71 5.27 -4.16
CA ALA A 125 -8.66 6.17 -3.49
C ALA A 125 -8.19 7.64 -3.54
N ARG A 126 -9.15 8.57 -3.54
CA ARG A 126 -8.86 10.00 -3.51
C ARG A 126 -8.04 10.35 -2.26
N THR A 127 -6.91 11.02 -2.45
CA THR A 127 -5.99 11.43 -1.36
C THR A 127 -6.69 12.13 -0.20
N ALA A 128 -7.66 12.99 -0.48
CA ALA A 128 -8.45 13.69 0.55
C ALA A 128 -9.18 12.71 1.49
N VAL A 129 -9.73 11.63 0.95
CA VAL A 129 -10.46 10.63 1.74
C VAL A 129 -9.51 9.78 2.57
N ILE A 130 -8.36 9.39 2.01
CA ILE A 130 -7.30 8.68 2.76
C ILE A 130 -6.85 9.56 3.94
N ARG A 131 -6.59 10.86 3.73
CA ARG A 131 -6.24 11.81 4.80
C ARG A 131 -7.32 11.95 5.88
N MET A 132 -8.59 11.80 5.55
CA MET A 132 -9.66 11.84 6.56
C MET A 132 -9.80 10.53 7.33
N LYS A 133 -9.58 9.38 6.67
CA LYS A 133 -9.87 8.04 7.21
C LYS A 133 -8.65 7.22 7.62
N TRP A 134 -7.43 7.77 7.52
CA TRP A 134 -6.21 6.99 7.70
C TRP A 134 -6.13 6.23 9.04
N LYS A 135 -6.68 6.79 10.13
CA LYS A 135 -6.70 6.12 11.44
C LYS A 135 -7.53 4.84 11.40
N ASP A 136 -8.70 4.89 10.77
CA ASP A 136 -9.60 3.75 10.63
C ASP A 136 -9.00 2.70 9.71
N ILE A 137 -8.41 3.15 8.59
CA ILE A 137 -7.72 2.27 7.64
C ILE A 137 -6.57 1.53 8.32
N LEU A 138 -5.69 2.24 9.06
CA LEU A 138 -4.59 1.61 9.80
C LEU A 138 -5.11 0.69 10.90
N ALA A 139 -6.12 1.10 11.66
CA ALA A 139 -6.69 0.26 12.71
C ALA A 139 -7.22 -1.06 12.13
N LEU A 140 -7.96 -1.01 11.02
CA LEU A 140 -8.45 -2.19 10.31
C LEU A 140 -7.31 -3.05 9.79
N ALA A 141 -6.33 -2.45 9.12
CA ALA A 141 -5.18 -3.16 8.58
C ALA A 141 -4.35 -3.84 9.69
N THR A 142 -4.10 -3.16 10.81
CA THR A 142 -3.34 -3.72 11.94
C THR A 142 -4.11 -4.85 12.64
N ARG A 143 -5.43 -4.72 12.82
CA ARG A 143 -6.26 -5.82 13.37
C ARG A 143 -6.25 -7.04 12.46
N SER A 144 -6.41 -6.81 11.15
CA SER A 144 -6.37 -7.87 10.13
C SER A 144 -5.00 -8.55 10.09
N LEU A 145 -3.92 -7.78 10.25
CA LEU A 145 -2.56 -8.32 10.29
C LEU A 145 -2.34 -9.30 11.44
N ARG A 146 -2.95 -9.07 12.61
CA ARG A 146 -2.81 -10.01 13.73
C ARG A 146 -3.38 -11.39 13.42
N LEU A 147 -4.41 -11.45 12.56
CA LEU A 147 -5.05 -12.69 12.15
C LEU A 147 -4.37 -13.31 10.92
N ALA A 148 -4.05 -12.49 9.93
CA ALA A 148 -3.52 -12.91 8.63
C ALA A 148 -2.00 -12.71 8.48
N SER A 149 -1.23 -12.67 9.58
CA SER A 149 0.22 -12.39 9.56
C SER A 149 1.04 -13.41 8.75
N LYS A 150 0.52 -14.64 8.64
CA LYS A 150 1.13 -15.72 7.85
C LYS A 150 0.92 -15.54 6.35
N ASP A 151 -0.13 -14.83 5.93
CA ASP A 151 -0.41 -14.62 4.51
C ASP A 151 0.49 -13.53 3.92
N GLU A 152 1.39 -13.95 3.05
CA GLU A 152 2.33 -13.09 2.35
C GLU A 152 1.64 -11.96 1.56
N LEU A 153 0.50 -12.24 0.92
CA LEU A 153 -0.20 -11.26 0.08
C LEU A 153 -0.76 -10.13 0.93
N PHE A 154 -1.35 -10.47 2.07
CA PHE A 154 -1.84 -9.48 3.02
C PHE A 154 -0.69 -8.68 3.62
N CYS A 155 0.42 -9.30 4.01
CA CYS A 155 1.60 -8.57 4.49
C CYS A 155 2.12 -7.56 3.45
N ARG A 156 2.16 -7.93 2.16
CA ARG A 156 2.50 -7.03 1.06
C ARG A 156 1.47 -5.89 0.92
N GLY A 157 0.19 -6.22 1.03
CA GLY A 157 -0.90 -5.24 1.02
C GLY A 157 -0.80 -4.24 2.18
N PHE A 158 -0.47 -4.72 3.38
CA PHE A 158 -0.24 -3.89 4.57
C PHE A 158 0.91 -2.89 4.34
N CYS A 159 2.01 -3.33 3.71
CA CYS A 159 3.11 -2.44 3.33
C CYS A 159 2.63 -1.31 2.41
N SER A 160 1.79 -1.65 1.42
CA SER A 160 1.20 -0.67 0.51
C SER A 160 0.25 0.31 1.18
N ILE A 161 -0.66 -0.19 2.02
CA ILE A 161 -1.58 0.67 2.80
C ILE A 161 -0.78 1.66 3.64
N THR A 162 0.25 1.16 4.33
CA THR A 162 1.09 1.99 5.20
C THR A 162 1.84 3.05 4.41
N ALA A 163 2.41 2.69 3.26
CA ALA A 163 3.10 3.64 2.37
C ALA A 163 2.15 4.73 1.85
N SER A 164 0.97 4.35 1.36
CA SER A 164 -0.05 5.28 0.86
C SER A 164 -0.55 6.23 1.94
N ILE A 165 -0.64 5.78 3.20
CA ILE A 165 -1.04 6.63 4.32
C ILE A 165 0.10 7.59 4.68
N ILE A 166 1.33 7.09 4.83
CA ILE A 166 2.47 7.92 5.20
C ILE A 166 2.75 9.02 4.16
N SER A 167 2.54 8.74 2.87
CA SER A 167 2.76 9.73 1.81
C SER A 167 1.77 10.91 1.87
N VAL A 168 0.59 10.73 2.49
CA VAL A 168 -0.47 11.74 2.48
C VAL A 168 -0.73 12.41 3.83
N VAL A 169 -0.39 11.78 4.95
CA VAL A 169 -0.61 12.36 6.29
C VAL A 169 0.31 13.56 6.58
N ASP A 170 -0.13 14.40 7.51
CA ASP A 170 0.63 15.57 7.95
C ASP A 170 1.69 15.21 9.00
N SER A 171 2.55 16.19 9.31
CA SER A 171 3.59 16.04 10.33
C SER A 171 3.02 15.81 11.74
N MET A 172 1.84 16.35 12.04
CA MET A 172 1.17 16.20 13.34
C MET A 172 0.67 14.76 13.59
N SER A 173 0.30 14.04 12.53
CA SER A 173 -0.16 12.64 12.59
C SER A 173 0.90 11.69 13.16
N TRP A 174 2.18 12.05 13.12
CA TRP A 174 3.29 11.31 13.74
C TRP A 174 3.29 11.30 15.26
N LYS A 175 2.40 12.03 15.91
CA LYS A 175 2.11 11.87 17.35
C LYS A 175 1.22 10.66 17.64
N SER A 176 0.57 10.09 16.61
CA SER A 176 -0.37 9.00 16.78
C SER A 176 0.36 7.66 16.97
N PRO A 177 0.03 6.89 18.02
CA PRO A 177 0.65 5.59 18.26
C PRO A 177 0.37 4.57 17.14
N GLN A 178 -0.78 4.68 16.46
CA GLN A 178 -1.14 3.82 15.33
C GLN A 178 -0.18 3.99 14.15
N LEU A 179 0.12 5.25 13.78
CA LEU A 179 1.03 5.54 12.67
C LEU A 179 2.46 5.09 12.99
N ILE A 180 2.92 5.35 14.21
CA ILE A 180 4.22 4.88 14.72
C ILE A 180 4.28 3.34 14.70
N GLY A 181 3.22 2.67 15.16
CA GLY A 181 3.13 1.21 15.17
C GLY A 181 3.16 0.61 13.77
N ALA A 182 2.38 1.16 12.83
CA ALA A 182 2.37 0.73 11.43
C ALA A 182 3.74 0.92 10.77
N TYR A 183 4.39 2.05 11.05
CA TYR A 183 5.75 2.32 10.57
C TYR A 183 6.78 1.35 11.14
N ARG A 184 6.74 1.04 12.44
CA ARG A 184 7.60 0.01 13.05
C ARG A 184 7.37 -1.36 12.44
N GLN A 185 6.12 -1.72 12.18
CA GLN A 185 5.78 -2.97 11.50
C GLN A 185 6.36 -3.03 10.08
N LEU A 186 6.36 -1.90 9.36
CA LEU A 186 6.99 -1.78 8.05
C LEU A 186 8.51 -2.00 8.12
N LEU A 187 9.19 -1.47 9.14
CA LEU A 187 10.62 -1.73 9.38
C LEU A 187 10.90 -3.21 9.65
N LEU A 188 10.06 -3.88 10.47
CA LEU A 188 10.17 -5.32 10.71
C LEU A 188 9.99 -6.12 9.41
N PHE A 189 9.05 -5.71 8.55
CA PHE A 189 8.90 -6.36 7.25
C PHE A 189 10.10 -6.14 6.32
N GLY A 190 10.88 -5.07 6.50
CA GLY A 190 12.12 -4.84 5.76
C GLY A 190 13.19 -5.92 5.99
N ILE A 191 13.10 -6.67 7.08
CA ILE A 191 13.98 -7.80 7.42
C ILE A 191 13.23 -9.15 7.44
N ASP A 192 12.03 -9.21 6.87
CA ASP A 192 11.24 -10.45 6.79
C ASP A 192 11.96 -11.51 5.94
N GLN A 193 11.86 -12.78 6.35
CA GLN A 193 12.47 -13.90 5.61
C GLN A 193 11.77 -14.15 4.26
N ARG A 194 10.52 -13.69 4.10
CA ARG A 194 9.77 -13.80 2.84
C ARG A 194 10.24 -12.69 1.89
N SER A 195 11.05 -13.06 0.90
CA SER A 195 11.70 -12.13 -0.05
C SER A 195 10.75 -11.11 -0.68
N ARG A 196 9.51 -11.49 -0.99
CA ARG A 196 8.51 -10.60 -1.59
C ARG A 196 7.90 -9.59 -0.60
N VAL A 197 7.69 -9.99 0.65
CA VAL A 197 7.27 -9.06 1.73
C VAL A 197 8.40 -8.09 2.01
N GLN A 198 9.61 -8.63 2.13
CA GLN A 198 10.83 -7.87 2.33
C GLN A 198 11.03 -6.82 1.25
N HIS A 199 10.97 -7.22 -0.02
CA HIS A 199 11.10 -6.32 -1.15
C HIS A 199 10.04 -5.21 -1.12
N ARG A 200 8.76 -5.57 -0.91
CA ARG A 200 7.68 -4.56 -0.88
C ARG A 200 7.84 -3.57 0.28
N ALA A 201 8.25 -4.05 1.45
CA ALA A 201 8.53 -3.22 2.61
C ALA A 201 9.71 -2.27 2.35
N LYS A 202 10.80 -2.77 1.75
CA LYS A 202 11.95 -1.95 1.33
C LYS A 202 11.52 -0.87 0.35
N THR A 203 10.79 -1.20 -0.71
CA THR A 203 10.27 -0.21 -1.68
C THR A 203 9.43 0.86 -0.99
N ALA A 204 8.54 0.46 -0.08
CA ALA A 204 7.72 1.38 0.69
C ALA A 204 8.57 2.31 1.56
N LEU A 205 9.56 1.77 2.29
CA LEU A 205 10.48 2.57 3.10
C LEU A 205 11.27 3.54 2.24
N THR A 206 11.87 3.10 1.13
CA THR A 206 12.59 3.98 0.20
C THR A 206 11.72 5.13 -0.31
N ALA A 207 10.46 4.86 -0.69
CA ALA A 207 9.53 5.89 -1.11
C ALA A 207 9.22 6.91 0.01
N ILE A 208 9.10 6.44 1.26
CA ILE A 208 8.88 7.28 2.43
C ILE A 208 10.09 8.18 2.71
N TYR A 209 11.31 7.65 2.63
CA TYR A 209 12.56 8.39 2.89
C TYR A 209 13.01 9.30 1.75
N ASN A 210 12.59 9.02 0.52
CA ASN A 210 12.78 9.94 -0.61
C ASN A 210 11.63 10.96 -0.71
N GLY A 211 10.58 10.80 0.10
CA GLY A 211 9.41 11.64 0.10
C GLY A 211 9.56 12.91 0.96
N PRO A 212 8.63 13.86 0.84
CA PRO A 212 8.65 15.14 1.56
C PRO A 212 8.48 15.01 3.09
N ARG A 213 8.34 13.79 3.61
CA ARG A 213 8.15 13.49 5.03
C ARG A 213 9.37 12.84 5.68
N ALA A 214 10.45 12.61 4.94
CA ALA A 214 11.66 11.94 5.42
C ALA A 214 12.27 12.63 6.64
N GLU A 215 12.32 13.97 6.64
CA GLU A 215 12.90 14.75 7.73
C GLU A 215 12.14 14.52 9.06
N ASN A 216 10.80 14.58 9.03
CA ASN A 216 9.95 14.35 10.21
C ASN A 216 10.14 12.95 10.82
N ILE A 217 10.40 11.95 9.97
CA ILE A 217 10.66 10.58 10.40
C ILE A 217 12.05 10.48 11.01
N SER A 218 13.06 11.06 10.36
CA SER A 218 14.46 11.04 10.81
C SER A 218 14.70 11.75 12.15
N ILE A 219 13.87 12.75 12.49
CA ILE A 219 13.91 13.46 13.77
C ILE A 219 13.35 12.57 14.90
N ARG A 220 12.29 11.79 14.62
CA ARG A 220 11.59 11.00 15.64
C ARG A 220 12.14 9.60 15.85
N PHE A 221 12.65 9.00 14.80
CA PHE A 221 13.32 7.70 14.83
C PHE A 221 14.78 8.01 14.53
N SER A 222 15.67 7.87 15.53
CA SER A 222 17.07 8.26 15.40
C SER A 222 17.64 7.81 14.05
N LYS A 223 18.42 8.70 13.41
CA LYS A 223 19.07 8.42 12.12
C LYS A 223 19.78 7.05 12.09
N SER A 224 20.22 6.53 13.23
CA SER A 224 20.88 5.23 13.36
C SER A 224 20.02 4.01 12.97
N ASN A 225 18.74 3.90 13.37
CA ASN A 225 17.92 2.71 13.04
C ASN A 225 17.38 2.77 11.60
N ALA A 226 17.05 3.97 11.15
CA ALA A 226 16.58 4.28 9.80
C ALA A 226 17.67 4.08 8.75
N ALA A 227 18.84 4.70 8.95
CA ALA A 227 19.98 4.57 8.06
C ALA A 227 20.58 3.17 8.12
N PHE A 228 20.67 2.51 9.29
CA PHE A 228 21.12 1.12 9.34
C PHE A 228 20.25 0.19 8.50
N LEU A 229 18.92 0.32 8.56
CA LEU A 229 18.02 -0.51 7.74
C LEU A 229 18.06 -0.14 6.25
N ILE A 230 18.41 1.08 5.85
CA ILE A 230 18.54 1.43 4.43
C ILE A 230 19.94 1.05 3.89
N THR A 231 20.99 1.29 4.68
CA THR A 231 22.40 1.06 4.33
C THR A 231 22.79 -0.41 4.46
N ALA A 232 22.45 -1.11 5.55
CA ALA A 232 22.71 -2.55 5.67
C ALA A 232 21.87 -3.41 4.71
N LEU A 233 20.84 -2.83 4.07
CA LEU A 233 19.94 -3.52 3.14
C LEU A 233 20.04 -3.03 1.69
N GLY A 234 20.92 -2.04 1.41
CA GLY A 234 21.23 -1.50 0.08
C GLY A 234 22.40 -2.21 -0.61
N ASP A 235 23.28 -2.87 0.14
CA ASP A 235 24.47 -3.59 -0.37
C ASP A 235 24.18 -5.03 -0.84
N SER A 236 22.93 -5.35 -1.18
CA SER A 236 22.52 -6.68 -1.67
C SER A 236 22.04 -6.66 -3.13
N GLN A 237 22.71 -5.90 -3.99
CA GLN A 237 22.56 -5.97 -5.44
C GLN A 237 23.54 -6.97 -6.05
#